data_AF-A0A7S3N5S7-F1
#
_entry.id   AF-A0A7S3N5S7-F1
#
_cell.length_a   1.000
_cell.length_b   1.000
_cell.length_c   1.000
_cell.angle_alpha   90.00
_cell.angle_beta   90.00
_cell.angle_gamma   90.00
#
_symmetry.space_group_name_H-M   'P 1'
#
loop_
_entity.id
_entity.type
_entity.pdbx_description
1 polymer ?
#
loop_
_entity_poly.entity_id
_entity_poly.type
_entity_poly.pdbx_seq_one_letter_code
_entity_poly.pdbx_strand_id
1 'polypeptide(L)'
;KSLHDTEGVMGHEYHLLGLETESDPICSSAGCTQYKHPKKELGYDLDYPVPNFGQDREIKANFNSLQKAEEINNHHWDFKLQKPPLNPAKKTMYNFAPTLDDDIKDSQKNLHDTEGVLQHEYHLVGLDSESDPICSSAGCWKSEYTKQMWDKIVQYPDPEVQGLDSDIKTTLKHENTASEGLGHVWDPYRGM
;
A
#
# COMPACT_ATOMS: atom_id res chain seq x y z
N LYS A 1 -44.60 27.89 72.46
CA LYS A 1 -45.81 28.70 72.75
C LYS A 1 -46.67 28.63 71.49
N SER A 2 -47.95 28.26 71.59
CA SER A 2 -48.75 27.88 70.40
C SER A 2 -49.35 29.07 69.66
N LEU A 3 -49.34 28.98 68.33
CA LEU A 3 -50.12 29.60 67.26
C LEU A 3 -49.77 28.69 66.05
N HIS A 4 -50.64 27.96 65.34
CA HIS A 4 -52.09 28.07 65.12
C HIS A 4 -52.55 29.41 64.56
N ASP A 5 -53.45 29.33 63.58
CA ASP A 5 -54.03 30.43 62.80
C ASP A 5 -53.00 31.07 61.82
N THR A 6 -53.29 31.34 60.54
CA THR A 6 -54.56 31.36 59.77
C THR A 6 -54.39 30.78 58.35
N GLU A 7 -55.49 30.27 57.77
CA GLU A 7 -55.60 29.98 56.32
C GLU A 7 -56.05 31.24 55.52
N GLY A 8 -55.87 31.21 54.19
CA GLY A 8 -56.13 32.33 53.26
C GLY A 8 -54.88 33.17 52.95
N VAL A 9 -54.71 33.79 51.77
CA VAL A 9 -55.68 34.19 50.73
C VAL A 9 -55.20 33.77 49.33
N MET A 10 -56.11 33.71 48.35
CA MET A 10 -55.92 33.21 46.98
C MET A 10 -55.05 34.11 46.08
N GLY A 11 -54.45 33.51 45.03
CA GLY A 11 -54.53 34.08 43.68
C GLY A 11 -53.23 34.15 42.85
N HIS A 12 -52.95 33.09 42.06
CA HIS A 12 -52.18 33.06 40.79
C HIS A 12 -50.71 33.56 40.82
N GLU A 13 -49.69 32.90 40.25
CA GLU A 13 -49.51 31.59 39.57
C GLU A 13 -47.96 31.30 39.67
N TYR A 14 -47.21 30.51 38.89
CA TYR A 14 -47.46 29.68 37.71
C TYR A 14 -46.50 28.46 37.61
N HIS A 15 -47.09 27.32 37.24
CA HIS A 15 -46.64 26.44 36.16
C HIS A 15 -45.25 25.76 36.23
N LEU A 16 -45.23 24.54 36.78
CA LEU A 16 -44.36 23.47 36.27
C LEU A 16 -45.23 22.40 35.60
N LEU A 17 -45.04 22.19 34.29
CA LEU A 17 -45.61 21.05 33.58
C LEU A 17 -44.88 19.76 34.01
N GLY A 18 -45.35 19.17 35.10
CA GLY A 18 -45.22 17.74 35.29
C GLY A 18 -46.05 17.04 34.21
N LEU A 19 -45.43 16.77 33.06
CA LEU A 19 -46.03 15.95 32.02
C LEU A 19 -46.51 14.63 32.63
N GLU A 20 -47.77 14.29 32.40
CA GLU A 20 -48.34 12.99 32.74
C GLU A 20 -47.73 11.92 31.82
N THR A 21 -46.48 11.57 32.08
CA THR A 21 -45.94 10.27 31.68
C THR A 21 -46.56 9.22 32.60
N GLU A 22 -47.86 8.98 32.42
CA GLU A 22 -48.47 7.70 32.76
C GLU A 22 -47.59 6.63 32.12
N SER A 23 -46.74 6.02 32.93
CA SER A 23 -45.83 5.00 32.44
C SER A 23 -46.68 3.77 32.21
N ASP A 24 -46.98 3.48 30.94
CA ASP A 24 -47.63 2.25 30.50
C ASP A 24 -47.12 1.09 31.38
N PRO A 25 -48.01 0.36 32.08
CA PRO A 25 -47.60 -0.59 33.10
C PRO A 25 -46.62 -1.57 32.47
N ILE A 26 -45.44 -1.76 33.09
CA ILE A 26 -44.32 -2.52 32.50
C ILE A 26 -44.70 -3.99 32.37
N CYS A 27 -45.41 -4.28 31.28
CA CYS A 27 -45.63 -5.60 30.76
C CYS A 27 -44.28 -6.19 30.37
N SER A 28 -44.15 -7.53 30.43
CA SER A 28 -43.09 -8.18 29.65
C SER A 28 -43.30 -7.89 28.15
N SER A 29 -42.33 -8.17 27.30
CA SER A 29 -42.46 -8.08 25.82
C SER A 29 -43.59 -8.95 25.23
N ALA A 30 -44.24 -9.78 26.06
CA ALA A 30 -45.41 -10.61 25.76
C ALA A 30 -46.70 -10.14 26.50
N GLY A 31 -46.79 -8.86 26.85
CA GLY A 31 -48.00 -8.24 27.42
C GLY A 31 -48.21 -8.49 28.92
N CYS A 32 -49.16 -7.73 29.48
CA CYS A 32 -49.52 -7.78 30.89
C CYS A 32 -50.38 -9.01 31.21
N THR A 33 -50.20 -9.58 32.41
CA THR A 33 -50.47 -10.99 32.65
C THR A 33 -51.94 -11.40 32.63
N GLN A 34 -52.89 -10.47 32.81
CA GLN A 34 -54.33 -10.76 32.74
C GLN A 34 -54.81 -11.22 31.35
N TYR A 35 -54.01 -11.01 30.30
CA TYR A 35 -54.31 -11.45 28.94
C TYR A 35 -53.51 -12.69 28.48
N LYS A 36 -52.72 -13.30 29.38
CA LYS A 36 -52.00 -14.54 29.06
C LYS A 36 -53.01 -15.67 28.87
N HIS A 37 -53.16 -16.09 27.62
CA HIS A 37 -54.01 -17.23 27.27
C HIS A 37 -53.56 -18.48 28.04
N PRO A 38 -54.50 -19.28 28.56
CA PRO A 38 -54.14 -20.54 29.23
C PRO A 38 -53.42 -21.44 28.23
N LYS A 39 -52.23 -21.93 28.62
CA LYS A 39 -51.48 -22.88 27.81
C LYS A 39 -52.25 -24.20 27.75
N LYS A 40 -52.98 -24.42 26.65
CA LYS A 40 -53.53 -25.73 26.33
C LYS A 40 -52.37 -26.68 26.05
N GLU A 41 -52.37 -27.85 26.68
CA GLU A 41 -51.38 -28.88 26.38
C GLU A 41 -51.55 -29.37 24.94
N LEU A 42 -50.43 -29.58 24.26
CA LEU A 42 -50.41 -30.01 22.87
C LEU A 42 -50.83 -31.49 22.85
N GLY A 43 -51.87 -31.81 22.08
CA GLY A 43 -52.46 -33.16 22.02
C GLY A 43 -51.64 -34.17 21.22
N TYR A 44 -50.31 -34.04 21.25
CA TYR A 44 -49.33 -34.83 20.53
C TYR A 44 -47.98 -34.73 21.23
N ASP A 45 -47.23 -35.84 21.26
CA ASP A 45 -45.89 -35.86 21.85
C ASP A 45 -44.92 -35.01 21.03
N LEU A 46 -44.11 -34.20 21.71
CA LEU A 46 -43.08 -33.37 21.06
C LEU A 46 -41.83 -34.18 20.70
N ASP A 47 -41.47 -35.17 21.52
CA ASP A 47 -40.26 -35.98 21.40
C ASP A 47 -40.47 -37.24 20.54
N TYR A 48 -41.18 -37.10 19.41
CA TYR A 48 -41.40 -38.21 18.48
C TYR A 48 -40.07 -38.64 17.82
N PRO A 49 -39.82 -39.96 17.64
CA PRO A 49 -38.53 -40.45 17.19
C PRO A 49 -38.28 -40.11 15.71
N VAL A 50 -37.32 -39.22 15.46
CA VAL A 50 -36.87 -38.87 14.11
C VAL A 50 -35.96 -39.98 13.55
N PRO A 51 -36.27 -40.60 12.40
CA PRO A 51 -35.41 -41.63 11.81
C PRO A 51 -34.05 -41.07 11.39
N ASN A 52 -32.97 -41.69 11.86
CA ASN A 52 -31.61 -41.37 11.42
C ASN A 52 -31.24 -42.21 10.20
N PHE A 53 -31.25 -41.59 9.02
CA PHE A 53 -30.87 -42.22 7.75
C PHE A 53 -29.34 -42.41 7.57
N GLY A 54 -28.55 -41.99 8.56
CA GLY A 54 -27.09 -42.03 8.53
C GLY A 54 -26.47 -40.92 7.68
N GLN A 55 -25.15 -40.99 7.52
CA GLN A 55 -24.40 -40.05 6.67
C GLN A 55 -24.72 -40.28 5.19
N ASP A 56 -24.90 -39.19 4.45
CA ASP A 56 -25.20 -39.18 3.01
C ASP A 56 -24.13 -39.89 2.15
N ARG A 57 -24.56 -40.43 0.99
CA ARG A 57 -23.71 -41.19 0.07
C ARG A 57 -22.64 -40.34 -0.61
N GLU A 58 -22.95 -39.11 -0.98
CA GLU A 58 -22.01 -38.18 -1.63
C GLU A 58 -20.97 -37.67 -0.63
N ILE A 59 -21.39 -37.41 0.61
CA ILE A 59 -20.48 -37.10 1.71
C ILE A 59 -19.50 -38.27 1.96
N LYS A 60 -19.96 -39.52 1.96
CA LYS A 60 -19.08 -40.71 2.02
C LYS A 60 -18.11 -40.78 0.83
N ALA A 61 -18.58 -40.50 -0.39
CA ALA A 61 -17.73 -40.49 -1.58
C ALA A 61 -16.65 -39.39 -1.52
N ASN A 62 -16.97 -38.23 -0.95
CA ASN A 62 -16.03 -37.14 -0.72
C ASN A 62 -14.94 -37.53 0.30
N PHE A 63 -15.30 -38.15 1.43
CA PHE A 63 -14.31 -38.66 2.39
C PHE A 63 -13.39 -39.73 1.78
N ASN A 64 -13.94 -40.68 1.01
CA ASN A 64 -13.14 -41.69 0.29
C ASN A 64 -12.21 -41.05 -0.76
N SER A 65 -12.58 -39.91 -1.34
CA SER A 65 -11.76 -39.19 -2.32
C SER A 65 -10.65 -38.39 -1.64
N LEU A 66 -10.94 -37.78 -0.48
CA LEU A 66 -9.97 -37.09 0.37
C LEU A 66 -8.90 -38.06 0.87
N GLN A 67 -9.27 -39.23 1.39
CA GLN A 67 -8.31 -40.25 1.84
C GLN A 67 -7.33 -40.64 0.72
N LYS A 68 -7.84 -40.88 -0.51
CA LYS A 68 -6.98 -41.21 -1.65
C LYS A 68 -6.05 -40.05 -2.05
N ALA A 69 -6.52 -38.81 -1.96
CA ALA A 69 -5.67 -37.65 -2.20
C ALA A 69 -4.57 -37.51 -1.15
N GLU A 70 -4.86 -37.82 0.12
CA GLU A 70 -3.86 -37.87 1.20
C GLU A 70 -2.82 -38.98 0.99
N GLU A 71 -3.26 -40.19 0.64
CA GLU A 71 -2.40 -41.32 0.30
C GLU A 71 -1.47 -41.00 -0.89
N ILE A 72 -1.99 -40.37 -1.95
CA ILE A 72 -1.20 -39.96 -3.13
C ILE A 72 -0.16 -38.88 -2.78
N ASN A 73 -0.52 -37.90 -1.96
CA ASN A 73 0.38 -36.80 -1.58
C ASN A 73 1.27 -37.11 -0.36
N ASN A 74 1.11 -38.29 0.26
CA ASN A 74 1.82 -38.71 1.48
C ASN A 74 1.70 -37.69 2.64
N HIS A 75 0.56 -37.01 2.76
CA HIS A 75 0.26 -36.03 3.81
C HIS A 75 -1.16 -36.23 4.38
N HIS A 76 -1.45 -35.71 5.58
CA HIS A 76 -2.77 -35.78 6.20
C HIS A 76 -3.25 -34.39 6.69
N TRP A 77 -4.51 -34.05 6.42
CA TRP A 77 -5.11 -32.73 6.68
C TRP A 77 -5.68 -32.60 8.10
N ASP A 78 -4.80 -32.42 9.08
CA ASP A 78 -5.16 -32.15 10.47
C ASP A 78 -5.51 -30.66 10.70
N PHE A 79 -6.77 -30.29 10.48
CA PHE A 79 -7.28 -28.91 10.53
C PHE A 79 -7.38 -28.32 11.96
N LYS A 80 -6.23 -28.07 12.60
CA LYS A 80 -6.13 -27.49 13.95
C LYS A 80 -6.49 -26.00 13.99
N LEU A 81 -7.78 -25.71 14.17
CA LEU A 81 -8.27 -24.36 14.43
C LEU A 81 -7.79 -23.85 15.81
N GLN A 82 -7.03 -22.77 15.82
CA GLN A 82 -6.63 -22.08 17.05
C GLN A 82 -7.85 -21.37 17.69
N LYS A 83 -7.86 -21.27 19.02
CA LYS A 83 -8.94 -20.58 19.75
C LYS A 83 -8.80 -19.05 19.62
N PRO A 84 -9.89 -18.30 19.35
CA PRO A 84 -9.85 -16.83 19.34
C PRO A 84 -9.44 -16.22 20.69
N PRO A 85 -8.90 -14.99 20.71
CA PRO A 85 -8.63 -14.11 19.56
C PRO A 85 -7.27 -14.40 18.91
N LEU A 86 -7.27 -14.72 17.61
CA LEU A 86 -6.05 -14.71 16.81
C LEU A 86 -5.76 -13.26 16.40
N ASN A 87 -4.51 -12.80 16.59
CA ASN A 87 -4.04 -11.58 15.96
C ASN A 87 -3.68 -11.90 14.48
N PRO A 88 -4.38 -11.34 13.47
CA PRO A 88 -4.11 -11.66 12.06
C PRO A 88 -2.69 -11.30 11.62
N ALA A 89 -2.10 -10.24 12.19
CA ALA A 89 -0.74 -9.79 11.86
C ALA A 89 0.37 -10.75 12.32
N LYS A 90 0.05 -11.75 13.18
CA LYS A 90 0.98 -12.85 13.49
C LYS A 90 0.92 -13.99 12.46
N LYS A 91 -0.07 -14.01 11.56
CA LYS A 91 -0.19 -15.01 10.47
C LYS A 91 0.56 -14.59 9.21
N THR A 92 0.75 -13.29 8.99
CA THR A 92 1.45 -12.75 7.83
C THR A 92 2.97 -12.91 7.98
N MET A 93 3.52 -13.95 7.34
CA MET A 93 4.97 -14.16 7.19
C MET A 93 5.56 -13.19 6.15
N TYR A 94 5.50 -11.89 6.43
CA TYR A 94 6.20 -10.89 5.61
C TYR A 94 7.71 -11.09 5.78
N ASN A 95 8.36 -11.56 4.72
CA ASN A 95 9.82 -11.47 4.65
C ASN A 95 10.20 -10.04 4.29
N PHE A 96 10.66 -9.27 5.29
CA PHE A 96 11.14 -7.89 5.12
C PHE A 96 12.55 -7.81 4.49
N ALA A 97 13.21 -8.94 4.29
CA ALA A 97 14.48 -9.07 3.58
C ALA A 97 14.40 -10.28 2.62
N PRO A 98 13.62 -10.17 1.52
CA PRO A 98 13.59 -11.23 0.50
C PRO A 98 14.99 -11.44 -0.07
N THR A 99 15.37 -12.69 -0.27
CA THR A 99 16.51 -13.02 -1.13
C THR A 99 16.22 -12.49 -2.52
N LEU A 100 17.20 -11.84 -3.14
CA LEU A 100 17.13 -11.43 -4.54
C LEU A 100 16.79 -12.64 -5.42
N ASP A 101 16.08 -12.44 -6.54
CA ASP A 101 15.78 -13.52 -7.48
C ASP A 101 17.05 -13.93 -8.27
N ASP A 102 17.09 -15.13 -8.84
CA ASP A 102 18.29 -15.67 -9.49
C ASP A 102 18.60 -14.96 -10.82
N ASP A 103 17.58 -14.56 -11.58
CA ASP A 103 17.75 -13.80 -12.83
C ASP A 103 18.31 -12.38 -12.60
N ILE A 104 17.97 -11.73 -11.49
CA ILE A 104 18.54 -10.43 -11.10
C ILE A 104 19.98 -10.60 -10.60
N LYS A 105 20.33 -11.70 -9.90
CA LYS A 105 21.74 -12.00 -9.54
C LYS A 105 22.59 -12.20 -10.79
N ASP A 106 22.11 -13.00 -11.74
CA ASP A 106 22.80 -13.23 -13.02
C ASP A 106 22.91 -11.92 -13.82
N SER A 107 21.87 -11.10 -13.84
CA SER A 107 21.90 -9.78 -14.49
C SER A 107 22.93 -8.84 -13.85
N GLN A 108 23.01 -8.77 -12.52
CA GLN A 108 24.02 -7.98 -11.80
C GLN A 108 25.44 -8.49 -12.06
N LYS A 109 25.64 -9.81 -12.07
CA LYS A 109 26.94 -10.42 -12.39
C LYS A 109 27.35 -10.11 -13.84
N ASN A 110 26.43 -10.24 -14.79
CA ASN A 110 26.71 -9.97 -16.21
C ASN A 110 27.01 -8.48 -16.46
N LEU A 111 26.37 -7.56 -15.73
CA LEU A 111 26.72 -6.14 -15.73
C LEU A 111 28.14 -5.92 -15.20
N HIS A 112 28.44 -6.37 -13.98
CA HIS A 112 29.76 -6.25 -13.35
C HIS A 112 30.90 -6.84 -14.22
N ASP A 113 30.69 -8.02 -14.81
CA ASP A 113 31.67 -8.65 -15.69
C ASP A 113 31.88 -7.84 -16.99
N THR A 114 30.84 -7.16 -17.48
CA THR A 114 30.92 -6.25 -18.64
C THR A 114 31.66 -4.95 -18.27
N GLU A 115 31.35 -4.37 -17.11
CA GLU A 115 32.03 -3.17 -16.57
C GLU A 115 33.52 -3.42 -16.36
N GLY A 116 33.89 -4.60 -15.83
CA GLY A 116 35.29 -5.03 -15.68
C GLY A 116 36.03 -5.23 -17.01
N VAL A 117 35.34 -5.64 -18.07
CA VAL A 117 35.89 -5.75 -19.44
C VAL A 117 36.05 -4.37 -20.09
N LEU A 118 35.10 -3.45 -19.87
CA LEU A 118 35.11 -2.10 -20.44
C LEU A 118 35.95 -1.09 -19.64
N GLN A 119 36.35 -1.45 -18.41
CA GLN A 119 37.00 -0.55 -17.43
C GLN A 119 36.18 0.72 -17.14
N HIS A 120 34.86 0.57 -17.12
CA HIS A 120 33.89 1.65 -16.95
C HIS A 120 32.72 1.19 -16.08
N GLU A 121 32.36 1.99 -15.08
CA GLU A 121 31.26 1.72 -14.13
C GLU A 121 30.02 2.53 -14.54
N TYR A 122 28.88 1.86 -14.76
CA TYR A 122 27.65 2.48 -15.25
C TYR A 122 26.79 3.03 -14.11
N HIS A 123 27.17 4.20 -13.59
CA HIS A 123 26.31 4.94 -12.66
C HIS A 123 24.98 5.33 -13.32
N LEU A 124 23.86 5.03 -12.65
CA LEU A 124 22.51 5.39 -13.11
C LEU A 124 22.22 6.88 -12.89
N VAL A 125 22.67 7.73 -13.82
CA VAL A 125 22.38 9.17 -13.83
C VAL A 125 20.89 9.41 -14.14
N GLY A 126 20.02 9.29 -13.13
CA GLY A 126 18.57 9.39 -13.33
C GLY A 126 17.64 9.33 -12.12
N LEU A 127 18.13 9.33 -10.88
CA LEU A 127 17.29 9.41 -9.66
C LEU A 127 17.70 10.50 -8.68
N ASP A 128 18.99 10.82 -8.58
CA ASP A 128 19.48 11.97 -7.81
C ASP A 128 19.32 13.27 -8.62
N SER A 129 18.08 13.73 -8.77
CA SER A 129 17.81 15.09 -9.26
C SER A 129 18.11 16.10 -8.15
N GLU A 130 19.39 16.24 -7.80
CA GLU A 130 19.90 17.35 -7.00
C GLU A 130 19.54 18.66 -7.73
N SER A 131 18.54 19.37 -7.21
CA SER A 131 18.04 20.59 -7.82
C SER A 131 19.14 21.66 -7.83
N ASP A 132 19.57 22.07 -9.03
CA ASP A 132 20.45 23.23 -9.21
C ASP A 132 19.93 24.41 -8.39
N PRO A 133 20.73 24.97 -7.46
CA PRO A 133 20.26 26.05 -6.61
C PRO A 133 19.95 27.27 -7.48
N ILE A 134 18.73 27.81 -7.34
CA ILE A 134 18.30 28.99 -8.10
C ILE A 134 19.13 30.20 -7.64
N CYS A 135 20.23 30.45 -8.34
CA CYS A 135 21.12 31.58 -8.08
C CYS A 135 20.51 32.87 -8.62
N SER A 136 20.36 33.88 -7.75
CA SER A 136 20.19 35.26 -8.20
C SER A 136 21.46 35.75 -8.92
N SER A 137 21.34 36.83 -9.72
CA SER A 137 22.41 37.42 -10.52
C SER A 137 23.64 37.95 -9.75
N ALA A 138 23.63 37.91 -8.41
CA ALA A 138 24.81 38.13 -7.56
C ALA A 138 25.72 36.88 -7.45
N GLY A 139 25.30 35.73 -8.00
CA GLY A 139 26.01 34.45 -7.93
C GLY A 139 25.67 33.64 -6.68
N CYS A 140 25.84 32.32 -6.75
CA CYS A 140 25.72 31.44 -5.59
C CYS A 140 27.00 31.41 -4.75
N TRP A 141 26.87 31.55 -3.44
CA TRP A 141 27.94 31.30 -2.48
C TRP A 141 28.16 29.79 -2.34
N LYS A 142 29.32 29.28 -2.81
CA LYS A 142 29.68 27.86 -2.74
C LYS A 142 30.60 27.59 -1.55
N SER A 143 30.23 26.62 -0.72
CA SER A 143 31.08 26.09 0.35
C SER A 143 32.31 25.39 -0.22
N GLU A 144 33.38 25.23 0.57
CA GLU A 144 34.59 24.53 0.12
C GLU A 144 34.30 23.09 -0.32
N TYR A 145 33.39 22.41 0.37
CA TYR A 145 32.89 21.09 -0.03
C TYR A 145 32.26 21.12 -1.44
N THR A 146 31.37 22.07 -1.73
CA THR A 146 30.78 22.18 -3.09
C THR A 146 31.79 22.59 -4.15
N LYS A 147 32.85 23.35 -3.82
CA LYS A 147 33.96 23.62 -4.76
C LYS A 147 34.73 22.33 -5.08
N GLN A 148 35.14 21.60 -4.04
CA GLN A 148 35.86 20.31 -4.16
C GLN A 148 35.05 19.21 -4.87
N MET A 149 33.72 19.32 -4.95
CA MET A 149 32.90 18.46 -5.79
C MET A 149 32.75 19.01 -7.22
N TRP A 150 32.64 20.33 -7.41
CA TRP A 150 32.63 20.93 -8.74
C TRP A 150 33.95 20.75 -9.51
N ASP A 151 35.09 20.71 -8.81
CA ASP A 151 36.40 20.37 -9.40
C ASP A 151 36.54 18.86 -9.75
N LYS A 152 35.60 18.02 -9.31
CA LYS A 152 35.53 16.56 -9.63
C LYS A 152 34.45 16.23 -10.66
N ILE A 153 33.42 17.06 -10.79
CA ILE A 153 32.47 16.97 -11.90
C ILE A 153 33.27 17.21 -13.17
N VAL A 154 33.24 16.24 -14.08
CA VAL A 154 33.84 16.39 -15.41
C VAL A 154 33.03 17.44 -16.18
N GLN A 155 33.47 18.69 -16.08
CA GLN A 155 33.13 19.70 -17.08
C GLN A 155 33.49 19.12 -18.44
N TYR A 156 32.57 19.15 -19.40
CA TYR A 156 32.87 18.73 -20.77
C TYR A 156 34.12 19.50 -21.25
N PRO A 157 35.15 18.79 -21.74
CA PRO A 157 36.44 19.42 -22.01
C PRO A 157 36.27 20.53 -23.02
N ASP A 158 36.72 21.73 -22.64
CA ASP A 158 36.60 22.92 -23.46
C ASP A 158 37.25 22.68 -24.83
N PRO A 159 36.48 22.75 -25.94
CA PRO A 159 36.97 22.43 -27.27
C PRO A 159 38.04 23.43 -27.76
N GLU A 160 38.11 24.63 -27.17
CA GLU A 160 39.18 25.60 -27.46
C GLU A 160 40.51 25.20 -26.79
N VAL A 161 40.47 24.48 -25.67
CA VAL A 161 41.64 24.19 -24.83
C VAL A 161 42.34 22.88 -25.20
N GLN A 162 41.60 21.80 -25.47
CA GLN A 162 42.19 20.51 -25.86
C GLN A 162 42.40 20.39 -27.38
N GLY A 163 41.66 21.19 -28.16
CA GLY A 163 41.65 21.15 -29.62
C GLY A 163 40.91 19.94 -30.19
N LEU A 164 40.44 20.08 -31.42
CA LEU A 164 39.53 19.12 -32.08
C LEU A 164 40.14 17.71 -32.18
N ASP A 165 39.32 16.66 -32.14
CA ASP A 165 39.81 15.27 -32.25
C ASP A 165 40.39 14.96 -33.66
N SER A 166 41.15 13.87 -33.78
CA SER A 166 41.87 13.41 -34.96
C SER A 166 40.96 13.17 -36.18
N ASP A 167 39.79 12.59 -35.96
CA ASP A 167 38.77 12.33 -36.98
C ASP A 167 38.06 13.62 -37.42
N ILE A 168 37.76 14.53 -36.49
CA ILE A 168 37.20 15.86 -36.80
C ILE A 168 38.23 16.69 -37.60
N LYS A 169 39.50 16.71 -37.17
CA LYS A 169 40.63 17.32 -37.90
C LYS A 169 40.81 16.72 -39.30
N THR A 170 40.54 15.42 -39.47
CA THR A 170 40.62 14.73 -40.76
C THR A 170 39.42 15.07 -41.65
N THR A 171 38.22 15.13 -41.07
CA THR A 171 36.97 15.49 -41.75
C THR A 171 37.03 16.94 -42.25
N LEU A 172 37.49 17.88 -41.42
CA LEU A 172 37.72 19.28 -41.81
C LEU A 172 38.73 19.41 -42.96
N LYS A 173 39.80 18.62 -42.98
CA LYS A 173 40.75 18.62 -44.12
C LYS A 173 40.09 18.14 -45.42
N HIS A 174 39.31 17.07 -45.36
CA HIS A 174 38.58 16.56 -46.53
C HIS A 174 37.51 17.55 -47.01
N GLU A 175 36.78 18.18 -46.08
CA GLU A 175 35.81 19.23 -46.37
C GLU A 175 36.48 20.43 -47.06
N ASN A 176 37.54 21.01 -46.46
CA ASN A 176 38.25 22.16 -47.06
C ASN A 176 38.77 21.81 -48.46
N THR A 177 39.34 20.61 -48.64
CA THR A 177 39.82 20.14 -49.97
C THR A 177 38.67 20.05 -50.99
N ALA A 178 37.48 19.62 -50.57
CA ALA A 178 36.30 19.55 -51.42
C ALA A 178 35.72 20.94 -51.72
N SER A 179 35.65 21.82 -50.73
CA SER A 179 35.16 23.20 -50.84
C SER A 179 36.06 24.06 -51.74
N GLU A 180 37.39 23.89 -51.65
CA GLU A 180 38.35 24.47 -52.60
C GLU A 180 38.14 23.92 -54.02
N GLY A 181 38.02 22.60 -54.18
CA GLY A 181 37.80 21.95 -55.47
C GLY A 181 36.47 22.29 -56.15
N LEU A 182 35.44 22.64 -55.36
CA LEU A 182 34.14 23.09 -55.84
C LEU A 182 34.03 24.63 -55.99
N GLY A 183 35.02 25.39 -55.52
CA GLY A 183 34.99 26.86 -55.51
C GLY A 183 33.92 27.46 -54.58
N HIS A 184 33.40 26.68 -53.62
CA HIS A 184 32.31 27.05 -52.74
C HIS A 184 32.70 26.82 -51.28
N VAL A 185 32.78 27.90 -50.49
CA VAL A 185 32.97 27.81 -49.03
C VAL A 185 31.66 27.39 -48.38
N TRP A 186 31.67 26.25 -47.67
CA TRP A 186 30.52 25.80 -46.89
C TRP A 186 30.48 26.49 -45.53
N ASP A 187 29.58 27.45 -45.38
CA ASP A 187 29.35 28.21 -44.15
C ASP A 187 27.95 27.87 -43.61
N PRO A 188 27.84 27.05 -42.53
CA PRO A 188 26.54 26.61 -42.00
C PRO A 188 25.72 27.74 -41.34
N TYR A 189 26.32 28.92 -41.14
CA TYR A 189 25.64 30.10 -40.56
C TYR A 189 25.34 31.19 -41.59
N ARG A 190 25.69 30.99 -42.88
CA ARG A 190 25.35 31.91 -43.98
C ARG A 190 23.86 31.89 -44.33
N GLY A 191 23.06 32.47 -43.44
CA GLY A 191 21.60 32.53 -43.55
C GLY A 191 20.84 32.83 -42.25
N MET A 192 21.55 33.06 -41.14
CA MET A 192 21.00 33.55 -39.87
C MET A 192 21.35 35.03 -39.64
#